data_AF-A0A6L6HSF0-F1
#
_entry.id   AF-A0A6L6HSF0-F1
#
_cell.length_a   1.000
_cell.length_b   1.000
_cell.length_c   1.000
_cell.angle_alpha   90.00
_cell.angle_beta   90.00
_cell.angle_gamma   90.00
#
_symmetry.space_group_name_H-M   'P 1'
#
loop_
_entity.id
_entity.type
_entity.pdbx_description
1 polymer ?
#
loop_
_entity_poly.entity_id
_entity_poly.type
_entity_poly.pdbx_seq_one_letter_code
_entity_poly.pdbx_strand_id
1 'polypeptide(L)'
;MTRLPGQVMRDPALQSVFDAIEAGGHRAWLVGGAVRNALLGEPVGDLDLATDAPPDAVTRLARAAGLRPVPTGIDHGTVTVVAGGRGFEVTTLRHDVETDGRRAVVAFSDDLAQDARRRDFTINALYADRHGTVIDPVGGLDDLRARRLRFVGQPARRIAEDYLRILRFFRFLAWYGRDADPAAVAACREGRDGLDRISRERIGQELRKLLMAPDPVPAVRLMRDTGVLDKVLPDATPDRLFALPSPAPWLARLAALSQADLSDALRLSRHDARDHRALVTALAQDWSFNRIAYHLHGDLALAAALLVQTGPSGPRDGWADAQAAARPLPISAADLQPDLQGAALGHGLKAAEDAWIEAGFALPAPALIDIALLAGETA
;
A
#
# COMPACT_ATOMS: atom_id res chain seq x y z
N MET A 1 28.48 20.17 1.09
CA MET A 1 28.21 18.89 1.78
C MET A 1 26.75 18.90 2.22
N THR A 2 25.93 17.95 1.78
CA THR A 2 24.50 17.88 2.17
C THR A 2 24.37 17.25 3.56
N ARG A 3 23.49 17.80 4.40
CA ARG A 3 23.20 17.28 5.74
C ARG A 3 21.70 17.04 5.92
N LEU A 4 21.36 16.01 6.70
CA LEU A 4 20.00 15.76 7.14
C LEU A 4 19.49 16.86 8.08
N PRO A 5 18.17 17.12 8.10
CA PRO A 5 17.57 17.96 9.12
C PRO A 5 17.90 17.45 10.52
N GLY A 6 18.30 18.35 11.42
CA GLY A 6 18.80 17.98 12.74
C GLY A 6 17.78 17.22 13.62
N GLN A 7 16.48 17.30 13.32
CA GLN A 7 15.45 16.64 14.13
C GLN A 7 15.59 15.11 14.14
N VAL A 8 15.90 14.48 13.01
CA VAL A 8 16.08 13.02 12.93
C VAL A 8 17.31 12.58 13.72
N MET A 9 18.43 13.29 13.54
CA MET A 9 19.70 12.91 14.15
C MET A 9 19.82 13.28 15.64
N ARG A 10 18.90 14.10 16.18
CA ARG A 10 18.84 14.42 17.61
C ARG A 10 18.12 13.38 18.45
N ASP A 11 17.57 12.33 17.83
CA ASP A 11 16.91 11.24 18.53
C ASP A 11 17.90 10.49 19.44
N PRO A 12 17.73 10.54 20.79
CA PRO A 12 18.65 9.90 21.72
C PRO A 12 18.72 8.38 21.58
N ALA A 13 17.61 7.74 21.17
CA ALA A 13 17.58 6.29 20.99
C ALA A 13 18.31 5.88 19.71
N LEU A 14 18.23 6.68 18.65
CA LEU A 14 19.03 6.45 17.44
C LEU A 14 20.52 6.65 17.75
N GLN A 15 20.87 7.72 18.45
CA GLN A 15 22.26 8.01 18.83
C GLN A 15 22.88 6.91 19.71
N SER A 16 22.12 6.32 20.63
CA SER A 16 22.64 5.22 21.45
C SER A 16 22.92 3.94 20.64
N VAL A 17 22.19 3.70 19.55
CA VAL A 17 22.52 2.61 18.60
C VAL A 17 23.81 2.93 17.84
N PHE A 18 23.99 4.16 17.36
CA PHE A 18 25.27 4.60 16.78
C PHE A 18 26.42 4.41 17.76
N ASP A 19 26.27 4.88 19.01
CA ASP A 19 27.28 4.76 20.06
C ASP A 19 27.65 3.30 20.35
N ALA A 20 26.65 2.42 20.43
CA ALA A 20 26.89 0.99 20.66
C ALA A 20 27.76 0.37 19.56
N ILE A 21 27.47 0.67 18.29
CA ILE A 21 28.21 0.12 17.14
C ILE A 21 29.61 0.74 17.05
N GLU A 22 29.72 2.06 17.17
CA GLU A 22 30.98 2.79 17.04
C GLU A 22 31.95 2.53 18.19
N ALA A 23 31.45 2.22 19.40
CA ALA A 23 32.29 1.76 20.51
C ALA A 23 33.05 0.47 20.19
N GLY A 24 32.56 -0.33 19.24
CA GLY A 24 33.22 -1.52 18.72
C GLY A 24 34.26 -1.24 17.62
N GLY A 25 34.49 0.02 17.25
CA GLY A 25 35.36 0.40 16.13
C GLY A 25 34.71 0.23 14.75
N HIS A 26 33.39 -0.01 14.71
CA HIS A 26 32.62 -0.17 13.48
C HIS A 26 31.97 1.13 13.05
N ARG A 27 31.60 1.23 11.78
CA ARG A 27 30.85 2.36 11.23
C ARG A 27 29.37 2.00 11.11
N ALA A 28 28.51 2.98 11.30
CA ALA A 28 27.09 2.86 11.06
C ALA A 28 26.57 4.07 10.28
N TRP A 29 25.47 3.85 9.56
CA TRP A 29 24.77 4.88 8.80
C TRP A 29 23.27 4.68 8.89
N LEU A 30 22.52 5.76 9.05
CA LEU A 30 21.10 5.74 8.70
C LEU A 30 20.99 5.54 7.18
N VAL A 31 20.04 4.73 6.71
CA VAL A 31 19.98 4.37 5.30
C VAL A 31 18.58 4.41 4.70
N GLY A 32 18.50 4.62 3.39
CA GLY A 32 17.32 4.29 2.59
C GLY A 32 16.15 5.24 2.79
N GLY A 33 14.97 4.68 3.09
CA GLY A 33 13.72 5.45 3.15
C GLY A 33 13.74 6.56 4.19
N ALA A 34 14.45 6.36 5.31
CA ALA A 34 14.60 7.35 6.35
C ALA A 34 15.38 8.58 5.87
N VAL A 35 16.53 8.35 5.20
CA VAL A 35 17.38 9.42 4.62
C VAL A 35 16.61 10.17 3.53
N ARG A 36 15.94 9.44 2.63
CA ARG A 36 15.11 10.01 1.56
C ARG A 36 14.01 10.92 2.11
N ASN A 37 13.20 10.40 3.04
CA ASN A 37 12.05 11.14 3.58
C ASN A 37 12.52 12.38 4.36
N ALA A 38 13.58 12.24 5.16
CA ALA A 38 14.16 13.35 5.90
C ALA A 38 14.63 14.48 4.96
N LEU A 39 15.27 14.15 3.83
CA LEU A 39 15.72 15.13 2.83
C LEU A 39 14.55 15.78 2.07
N LEU A 40 13.44 15.08 1.90
CA LEU A 40 12.23 15.60 1.24
C LEU A 40 11.31 16.39 2.17
N GLY A 41 11.56 16.38 3.48
CA GLY A 41 10.64 16.94 4.49
C GLY A 41 9.37 16.10 4.68
N GLU A 42 9.41 14.82 4.26
CA GLU A 42 8.30 13.88 4.41
C GLU A 42 8.38 13.19 5.79
N PRO A 43 7.25 12.66 6.31
CA PRO A 43 7.27 11.86 7.54
C PRO A 43 8.29 10.71 7.45
N VAL A 44 9.18 10.64 8.42
CA VAL A 44 10.17 9.56 8.54
C VAL A 44 9.52 8.41 9.28
N GLY A 45 9.45 7.25 8.63
CA GLY A 45 8.92 6.01 9.21
C GLY A 45 10.00 5.25 9.96
N ASP A 46 10.13 3.95 9.67
CA ASP A 46 11.13 3.08 10.27
C ASP A 46 12.56 3.59 10.00
N LEU A 47 13.41 3.52 11.03
CA LEU A 47 14.80 3.97 11.00
C LEU A 47 15.71 2.76 10.83
N ASP A 48 16.09 2.52 9.58
CA ASP A 48 17.02 1.45 9.22
C ASP A 48 18.46 1.95 9.28
N LEU A 49 19.36 1.14 9.84
CA LEU A 49 20.79 1.38 9.86
C LEU A 49 21.53 0.34 9.02
N ALA A 50 22.57 0.79 8.33
CA ALA A 50 23.58 -0.05 7.71
C ALA A 50 24.87 0.01 8.54
N THR A 51 25.63 -1.07 8.63
CA THR A 51 26.91 -1.10 9.37
C THR A 51 27.91 -2.08 8.74
N ASP A 52 29.21 -1.83 8.90
CA ASP A 52 30.25 -2.81 8.56
C ASP A 52 30.45 -3.87 9.67
N ALA A 53 29.73 -3.77 10.79
CA ALA A 53 29.75 -4.78 11.84
C ALA A 53 28.99 -6.05 11.41
N PRO A 54 29.56 -7.26 11.58
CA PRO A 54 28.82 -8.50 11.35
C PRO A 54 27.69 -8.68 12.38
N PRO A 55 26.63 -9.47 12.08
CA PRO A 55 25.43 -9.57 12.94
C PRO A 55 25.73 -9.99 14.39
N ASP A 56 26.68 -10.90 14.59
CA ASP A 56 27.11 -11.34 15.92
C ASP A 56 27.81 -10.22 16.70
N ALA A 57 28.58 -9.37 16.00
CA ALA A 57 29.18 -8.18 16.61
C ALA A 57 28.11 -7.16 16.98
N VAL A 58 27.14 -6.88 16.10
CA VAL A 58 25.99 -6.02 16.40
C VAL A 58 25.28 -6.48 17.67
N THR A 59 25.00 -7.78 17.78
CA THR A 59 24.36 -8.38 18.96
C THR A 59 25.19 -8.18 20.24
N ARG A 60 26.50 -8.45 20.18
CA ARG A 60 27.41 -8.30 21.32
C ARG A 60 27.54 -6.84 21.77
N LEU A 61 27.71 -5.93 20.82
CA LEU A 61 27.88 -4.50 21.05
C LEU A 61 26.62 -3.86 21.62
N ALA A 62 25.44 -4.20 21.07
CA ALA A 62 24.15 -3.77 21.62
C ALA A 62 23.99 -4.19 23.08
N ARG A 63 24.30 -5.46 23.42
CA ARG A 63 24.24 -5.94 24.82
C ARG A 63 25.22 -5.21 25.73
N ALA A 64 26.45 -4.99 25.27
CA ALA A 64 27.46 -4.26 26.04
C ALA A 64 27.03 -2.82 26.34
N ALA A 65 26.29 -2.20 25.43
CA ALA A 65 25.71 -0.87 25.61
C ALA A 65 24.38 -0.85 26.41
N GLY A 66 23.94 -2.00 26.95
CA GLY A 66 22.68 -2.11 27.70
C GLY A 66 21.42 -2.08 26.82
N LEU A 67 21.56 -2.21 25.50
CA LEU A 67 20.45 -2.31 24.55
C LEU A 67 20.02 -3.76 24.37
N ARG A 68 18.76 -3.98 23.96
CA ARG A 68 18.23 -5.33 23.71
C ARG A 68 18.30 -5.67 22.22
N PRO A 69 19.21 -6.53 21.77
CA PRO A 69 19.16 -7.06 20.41
C PRO A 69 18.09 -8.15 20.30
N VAL A 70 17.42 -8.19 19.14
CA VAL A 70 16.46 -9.22 18.73
C VAL A 70 16.93 -9.77 17.39
N PRO A 71 17.14 -11.10 17.27
CA PRO A 71 17.60 -11.71 16.04
C PRO A 71 16.47 -11.70 14.98
N THR A 72 16.44 -10.66 14.15
CA THR A 72 15.43 -10.46 13.11
C THR A 72 16.07 -10.60 11.73
N GLY A 73 15.97 -11.78 11.13
CA GLY A 73 16.54 -12.00 9.80
C GLY A 73 18.07 -12.05 9.80
N ILE A 74 18.68 -12.72 10.79
CA ILE A 74 20.13 -12.95 10.88
C ILE A 74 20.69 -13.56 9.58
N ASP A 75 19.94 -14.46 8.93
CA ASP A 75 20.34 -15.08 7.66
C ASP A 75 20.54 -14.06 6.53
N HIS A 76 19.96 -12.87 6.66
CA HIS A 76 20.16 -11.76 5.75
C HIS A 76 21.13 -10.71 6.31
N GLY A 77 21.58 -10.84 7.55
CA GLY A 77 22.49 -9.91 8.21
C GLY A 77 21.81 -8.79 8.98
N THR A 78 20.54 -8.96 9.34
CA THR A 78 19.77 -7.95 10.08
C THR A 78 19.61 -8.37 11.55
N VAL A 79 19.76 -7.39 12.45
CA VAL A 79 19.49 -7.50 13.89
C VAL A 79 18.70 -6.27 14.31
N THR A 80 17.53 -6.46 14.92
CA THR A 80 16.77 -5.34 15.48
C THR A 80 17.34 -4.99 16.85
N VAL A 81 17.85 -3.78 17.02
CA VAL A 81 18.31 -3.25 18.30
C VAL A 81 17.20 -2.41 18.91
N VAL A 82 16.76 -2.76 20.13
CA VAL A 82 15.72 -2.01 20.83
C VAL A 82 16.37 -0.96 21.73
N ALA A 83 16.07 0.30 21.47
CA ALA A 83 16.52 1.47 22.23
C ALA A 83 15.35 2.43 22.48
N GLY A 84 15.20 2.93 23.72
CA GLY A 84 14.12 3.85 24.08
C GLY A 84 12.71 3.31 23.76
N GLY A 85 12.50 2.00 23.88
CA GLY A 85 11.22 1.33 23.56
C GLY A 85 10.91 1.16 22.07
N ARG A 86 11.83 1.53 21.17
CA ARG A 86 11.68 1.41 19.71
C ARG A 86 12.72 0.46 19.12
N GLY A 87 12.34 -0.27 18.09
CA GLY A 87 13.24 -1.15 17.34
C GLY A 87 13.92 -0.40 16.19
N PHE A 88 15.23 -0.63 16.03
CA PHE A 88 16.04 -0.13 14.93
C PHE A 88 16.61 -1.33 14.17
N GLU A 89 16.32 -1.45 12.87
CA GLU A 89 16.86 -2.54 12.06
C GLU A 89 18.31 -2.22 11.68
N VAL A 90 19.27 -2.90 12.30
CA VAL A 90 20.69 -2.75 12.00
C VAL A 90 21.10 -3.88 11.07
N THR A 91 21.47 -3.54 9.84
CA THR A 91 21.81 -4.50 8.79
C THR A 91 23.28 -4.37 8.40
N THR A 92 24.01 -5.48 8.45
CA THR A 92 25.38 -5.55 7.94
C THR A 92 25.41 -5.26 6.44
N LEU A 93 26.34 -4.40 6.01
CA LEU A 93 26.59 -4.12 4.60
C LEU A 93 26.81 -5.43 3.86
N ARG A 94 26.21 -5.54 2.67
CA ARG A 94 26.17 -6.79 1.93
C ARG A 94 26.15 -6.54 0.43
N HIS A 95 26.57 -7.54 -0.34
CA HIS A 95 26.39 -7.58 -1.79
C HIS A 95 25.71 -8.90 -2.19
N ASP A 96 25.08 -8.90 -3.36
CA ASP A 96 24.44 -10.10 -3.90
C ASP A 96 25.49 -10.96 -4.61
N VAL A 97 25.57 -12.23 -4.23
CA VAL A 97 26.44 -13.24 -4.86
C VAL A 97 25.68 -14.01 -5.92
N GLU A 98 24.45 -14.43 -5.58
CA GLU A 98 23.51 -15.07 -6.48
C GLU A 98 22.12 -14.49 -6.24
N THR A 99 21.33 -14.34 -7.31
CA THR A 99 19.96 -13.83 -7.25
C THR A 99 19.03 -14.72 -8.05
N ASP A 100 17.96 -15.24 -7.43
CA ASP A 100 16.97 -16.12 -8.08
C ASP A 100 15.54 -15.54 -8.10
N GLY A 101 15.38 -14.21 -8.17
CA GLY A 101 14.10 -13.57 -7.93
C GLY A 101 13.95 -13.16 -6.48
N ARG A 102 13.42 -14.07 -5.64
CA ARG A 102 13.08 -13.76 -4.24
C ARG A 102 14.25 -13.95 -3.29
N ARG A 103 15.17 -14.89 -3.56
CA ARG A 103 16.29 -15.19 -2.69
C ARG A 103 17.55 -14.63 -3.32
N ALA A 104 18.22 -13.79 -2.55
CA ALA A 104 19.58 -13.42 -2.84
C ALA A 104 20.47 -14.13 -1.82
N VAL A 105 21.49 -14.85 -2.31
CA VAL A 105 22.60 -15.27 -1.46
C VAL A 105 23.46 -14.03 -1.25
N VAL A 106 23.59 -13.60 0.00
CA VAL A 106 24.28 -12.36 0.35
C VAL A 106 25.63 -12.69 0.97
N ALA A 107 26.65 -11.92 0.60
CA ALA A 107 27.93 -11.90 1.28
C ALA A 107 28.10 -10.55 1.98
N PHE A 108 28.59 -10.58 3.22
CA PHE A 108 28.86 -9.36 3.98
C PHE A 108 30.05 -8.61 3.37
N SER A 109 30.01 -7.30 3.49
CA SER A 109 30.98 -6.37 2.92
C SER A 109 31.29 -5.28 3.93
N ASP A 110 32.42 -4.61 3.76
CA ASP A 110 32.79 -3.36 4.45
C ASP A 110 32.74 -2.14 3.50
N ASP A 111 32.39 -2.37 2.23
CA ASP A 111 32.25 -1.35 1.19
C ASP A 111 30.80 -0.88 1.06
N LEU A 112 30.55 0.34 1.53
CA LEU A 112 29.27 1.03 1.42
C LEU A 112 28.78 1.12 -0.03
N ALA A 113 29.69 1.27 -1.00
CA ALA A 113 29.34 1.37 -2.40
C ALA A 113 28.82 0.03 -2.96
N GLN A 114 29.27 -1.11 -2.42
CA GLN A 114 28.70 -2.42 -2.77
C GLN A 114 27.26 -2.56 -2.27
N ASP A 115 26.97 -2.12 -1.04
CA ASP A 115 25.59 -2.09 -0.51
C ASP A 115 24.69 -1.13 -1.31
N ALA A 116 25.23 0.02 -1.72
CA ALA A 116 24.46 0.96 -2.52
C ALA A 116 24.05 0.37 -3.87
N ARG A 117 24.96 -0.37 -4.52
CA ARG A 117 24.74 -1.00 -5.85
C ARG A 117 23.64 -2.07 -5.86
N ARG A 118 23.39 -2.74 -4.73
CA ARG A 118 22.31 -3.75 -4.61
C ARG A 118 20.93 -3.17 -4.31
N ARG A 119 20.80 -1.87 -4.05
CA ARG A 119 19.51 -1.22 -3.78
C ARG A 119 18.72 -0.97 -5.06
N ASP A 120 17.41 -0.85 -4.94
CA ASP A 120 16.53 -0.75 -6.11
C ASP A 120 16.68 0.59 -6.82
N PHE A 121 16.47 1.69 -6.09
CA PHE A 121 16.45 3.05 -6.64
C PHE A 121 17.53 3.92 -6.01
N THR A 122 18.06 4.85 -6.81
CA THR A 122 19.14 5.76 -6.40
C THR A 122 18.73 6.60 -5.19
N ILE A 123 17.48 7.08 -5.17
CA ILE A 123 16.89 7.81 -4.04
C ILE A 123 16.78 7.00 -2.73
N ASN A 124 16.90 5.67 -2.81
CA ASN A 124 16.89 4.76 -1.66
C ASN A 124 18.30 4.24 -1.31
N ALA A 125 19.32 4.66 -2.07
CA ALA A 125 20.73 4.30 -1.88
C ALA A 125 21.52 5.48 -1.29
N LEU A 126 20.85 6.22 -0.39
CA LEU A 126 21.41 7.34 0.35
C LEU A 126 21.66 6.92 1.80
N TYR A 127 22.77 7.41 2.35
CA TYR A 127 23.24 7.08 3.68
C TYR A 127 23.52 8.36 4.45
N ALA A 128 23.40 8.33 5.77
CA ALA A 128 23.80 9.45 6.62
C ALA A 128 24.56 8.96 7.86
N ASP A 129 25.68 9.60 8.18
CA ASP A 129 26.43 9.33 9.40
C ASP A 129 25.69 9.84 10.65
N ARG A 130 26.25 9.59 11.84
CA ARG A 130 25.70 10.05 13.12
C ARG A 130 25.53 11.57 13.25
N HIS A 131 26.24 12.35 12.43
CA HIS A 131 26.19 13.81 12.39
C HIS A 131 25.22 14.32 11.30
N GLY A 132 24.56 13.41 10.59
CA GLY A 132 23.62 13.70 9.50
C GLY A 132 24.31 14.01 8.18
N THR A 133 25.62 13.81 8.04
CA THR A 133 26.33 14.01 6.78
C THR A 133 25.88 12.96 5.77
N VAL A 134 25.36 13.40 4.62
CA VAL A 134 24.85 12.48 3.61
C VAL A 134 25.99 11.97 2.72
N ILE A 135 25.99 10.66 2.52
CA ILE A 135 26.88 9.92 1.62
C ILE A 135 26.04 9.33 0.51
N ASP A 136 26.47 9.55 -0.73
CA ASP A 136 25.74 9.17 -1.94
C ASP A 136 26.66 8.46 -2.94
N PRO A 137 26.79 7.13 -2.85
CA PRO A 137 27.69 6.37 -3.72
C PRO A 137 27.20 6.23 -5.17
N VAL A 138 25.94 6.57 -5.48
CA VAL A 138 25.30 6.24 -6.77
C VAL A 138 24.59 7.42 -7.45
N GLY A 139 24.72 8.63 -6.92
CA GLY A 139 24.13 9.85 -7.47
C GLY A 139 22.63 9.98 -7.20
N GLY A 140 22.15 9.47 -6.07
CA GLY A 140 20.76 9.59 -5.61
C GLY A 140 20.35 11.00 -5.16
N LEU A 141 21.28 11.87 -4.76
CA LEU A 141 20.96 13.22 -4.29
C LEU A 141 20.41 14.10 -5.43
N ASP A 142 21.01 14.03 -6.61
CA ASP A 142 20.55 14.81 -7.76
C ASP A 142 19.20 14.29 -8.27
N ASP A 143 19.02 12.97 -8.29
CA ASP A 143 17.73 12.34 -8.59
C ASP A 143 16.66 12.76 -7.57
N LEU A 144 16.99 12.79 -6.27
CA LEU A 144 16.06 13.17 -5.22
C LEU A 144 15.64 14.65 -5.35
N ARG A 145 16.59 15.54 -5.61
CA ARG A 145 16.33 16.98 -5.83
C ARG A 145 15.43 17.20 -7.05
N ALA A 146 15.70 16.49 -8.14
CA ALA A 146 14.89 16.53 -9.36
C ALA A 146 13.57 15.74 -9.23
N ARG A 147 13.33 15.05 -8.11
CA ARG A 147 12.22 14.10 -7.93
C ARG A 147 12.15 13.07 -9.07
N ARG A 148 13.30 12.65 -9.59
CA ARG A 148 13.44 11.67 -10.67
C ARG A 148 13.61 10.27 -10.10
N LEU A 149 12.74 9.33 -10.49
CA LEU A 149 12.89 7.93 -10.10
C LEU A 149 13.77 7.18 -11.10
N ARG A 150 14.92 6.69 -10.62
CA ARG A 150 15.92 5.96 -11.41
C ARG A 150 16.41 4.72 -10.67
N PHE A 151 16.61 3.61 -11.38
CA PHE A 151 17.22 2.40 -10.83
C PHE A 151 18.71 2.62 -10.53
N VAL A 152 19.23 1.91 -9.53
CA VAL A 152 20.69 1.79 -9.37
C VAL A 152 21.22 0.84 -10.44
N GLY A 153 22.20 1.30 -11.23
CA GLY A 153 22.76 0.49 -12.33
C GLY A 153 21.83 0.40 -13.55
N GLN A 154 21.90 -0.72 -14.29
CA GLN A 154 21.14 -0.90 -15.53
C GLN A 154 19.72 -1.42 -15.26
N PRO A 155 18.64 -0.66 -15.58
CA PRO A 155 17.26 -1.02 -15.24
C PRO A 155 16.84 -2.44 -15.66
N ALA A 156 17.16 -2.86 -16.88
CA ALA A 156 16.81 -4.18 -17.39
C ALA A 156 17.40 -5.33 -16.55
N ARG A 157 18.67 -5.21 -16.11
CA ARG A 157 19.30 -6.19 -15.22
C ARG A 157 18.63 -6.21 -13.86
N ARG A 158 18.35 -5.02 -13.30
CA ARG A 158 17.67 -4.90 -12.01
C ARG A 158 16.28 -5.51 -12.04
N ILE A 159 15.53 -5.35 -13.13
CA ILE A 159 14.21 -5.96 -13.29
C ILE A 159 14.31 -7.48 -13.45
N ALA A 160 15.28 -7.98 -14.20
CA ALA A 160 15.50 -9.42 -14.38
C ALA A 160 15.86 -10.14 -13.06
N GLU A 161 16.51 -9.45 -12.13
CA GLU A 161 16.79 -9.98 -10.78
C GLU A 161 15.51 -10.21 -9.95
N ASP A 162 14.49 -9.36 -10.06
CA ASP A 162 13.16 -9.52 -9.45
C ASP A 162 12.14 -8.65 -10.17
N TYR A 163 11.24 -9.28 -10.95
CA TYR A 163 10.24 -8.56 -11.74
C TYR A 163 9.26 -7.74 -10.90
N LEU A 164 9.13 -8.01 -9.58
CA LEU A 164 8.34 -7.14 -8.69
C LEU A 164 8.87 -5.70 -8.65
N ARG A 165 10.15 -5.48 -9.01
CA ARG A 165 10.74 -4.14 -9.10
C ARG A 165 10.03 -3.23 -10.11
N ILE A 166 9.32 -3.79 -11.10
CA ILE A 166 8.44 -3.02 -12.00
C ILE A 166 7.32 -2.36 -11.19
N LEU A 167 6.58 -3.11 -10.37
CA LEU A 167 5.50 -2.55 -9.55
C LEU A 167 6.04 -1.63 -8.46
N ARG A 168 7.20 -1.96 -7.87
CA ARG A 168 7.88 -1.04 -6.94
C ARG A 168 8.22 0.28 -7.62
N PHE A 169 8.70 0.28 -8.87
CA PHE A 169 8.99 1.50 -9.61
C PHE A 169 7.76 2.40 -9.69
N PHE A 170 6.61 1.88 -10.15
CA PHE A 170 5.38 2.67 -10.20
C PHE A 170 4.90 3.14 -8.82
N ARG A 171 5.02 2.29 -7.79
CA ARG A 171 4.74 2.70 -6.41
C ARG A 171 5.62 3.87 -5.99
N PHE A 172 6.94 3.74 -6.10
CA PHE A 172 7.86 4.82 -5.70
C PHE A 172 7.66 6.09 -6.53
N LEU A 173 7.25 5.95 -7.80
CA LEU A 173 6.92 7.08 -8.66
C LEU A 173 5.71 7.83 -8.09
N ALA A 174 4.64 7.12 -7.72
CA ALA A 174 3.45 7.73 -7.13
C ALA A 174 3.72 8.41 -5.78
N TRP A 175 4.58 7.83 -4.94
CA TRP A 175 4.85 8.37 -3.61
C TRP A 175 5.86 9.51 -3.61
N TYR A 176 6.95 9.38 -4.38
CA TYR A 176 8.11 10.26 -4.23
C TYR A 176 8.56 10.91 -5.53
N GLY A 177 8.25 10.30 -6.68
CA GLY A 177 8.66 10.82 -7.98
C GLY A 177 7.73 11.92 -8.51
N ARG A 178 8.29 12.73 -9.39
CA ARG A 178 7.58 13.66 -10.29
C ARG A 178 8.00 13.43 -11.74
N ASP A 179 9.18 12.85 -11.92
CA ASP A 179 9.73 12.45 -13.19
C ASP A 179 10.21 10.98 -13.13
N ALA A 180 10.18 10.31 -14.27
CA ALA A 180 10.55 8.91 -14.43
C ALA A 180 11.70 8.81 -15.43
N ASP A 181 12.80 8.16 -15.03
CA ASP A 181 13.92 7.93 -15.94
C ASP A 181 13.46 7.16 -17.20
N PRO A 182 13.65 7.69 -18.42
CA PRO A 182 13.16 7.04 -19.64
C PRO A 182 13.69 5.62 -19.84
N ALA A 183 14.93 5.34 -19.43
CA ALA A 183 15.50 4.00 -19.50
C ALA A 183 14.82 3.03 -18.52
N ALA A 184 14.44 3.50 -17.32
CA ALA A 184 13.63 2.73 -16.38
C ALA A 184 12.23 2.42 -16.94
N VAL A 185 11.58 3.40 -17.58
CA VAL A 185 10.25 3.20 -18.20
C VAL A 185 10.33 2.18 -19.34
N ALA A 186 11.32 2.30 -20.22
CA ALA A 186 11.55 1.35 -21.31
C ALA A 186 11.76 -0.07 -20.79
N ALA A 187 12.63 -0.24 -19.78
CA ALA A 187 12.88 -1.54 -19.18
C ALA A 187 11.65 -2.13 -18.47
N CYS A 188 10.79 -1.30 -17.86
CA CYS A 188 9.51 -1.76 -17.30
C CYS A 188 8.56 -2.27 -18.39
N ARG A 189 8.48 -1.57 -19.54
CA ARG A 189 7.67 -1.99 -20.69
C ARG A 189 8.17 -3.33 -21.26
N GLU A 190 9.48 -3.47 -21.45
CA GLU A 190 10.10 -4.68 -22.00
C GLU A 190 10.01 -5.87 -21.02
N GLY A 191 10.19 -5.63 -19.73
CA GLY A 191 10.19 -6.67 -18.70
C GLY A 191 8.82 -7.08 -18.17
N ARG A 192 7.73 -6.44 -18.62
CA ARG A 192 6.38 -6.62 -18.04
C ARG A 192 5.89 -8.07 -18.03
N ASP A 193 6.26 -8.88 -19.02
CA ASP A 193 5.85 -10.29 -19.09
C ASP A 193 6.45 -11.13 -17.96
N GLY A 194 7.55 -10.69 -17.37
CA GLY A 194 8.12 -11.36 -16.19
C GLY A 194 7.25 -11.22 -14.93
N LEU A 195 6.26 -10.32 -14.92
CA LEU A 195 5.27 -10.24 -13.83
C LEU A 195 4.42 -11.50 -13.71
N ASP A 196 4.28 -12.29 -14.78
CA ASP A 196 3.56 -13.57 -14.78
C ASP A 196 4.23 -14.60 -13.84
N ARG A 197 5.50 -14.37 -13.45
CA ARG A 197 6.27 -15.19 -12.50
C ARG A 197 6.13 -14.75 -11.05
N ILE A 198 5.48 -13.62 -10.80
CA ILE A 198 5.35 -13.04 -9.47
C ILE A 198 4.05 -13.51 -8.82
N SER A 199 4.10 -13.85 -7.54
CA SER A 199 2.91 -14.32 -6.82
C SER A 199 1.85 -13.21 -6.70
N ARG A 200 0.58 -13.61 -6.75
CA ARG A 200 -0.58 -12.71 -6.64
C ARG A 200 -0.57 -11.90 -5.36
N GLU A 201 -0.11 -12.50 -4.26
CA GLU A 201 0.03 -11.83 -2.96
C GLU A 201 1.00 -10.64 -3.04
N ARG A 202 2.15 -10.82 -3.71
CA ARG A 202 3.15 -9.75 -3.86
C ARG A 202 2.65 -8.65 -4.80
N ILE A 203 1.96 -9.02 -5.88
CA ILE A 203 1.32 -8.06 -6.78
C ILE A 203 0.28 -7.23 -6.02
N GLY A 204 -0.63 -7.88 -5.29
CA GLY A 204 -1.67 -7.22 -4.50
C GLY A 204 -1.10 -6.28 -3.44
N GLN A 205 -0.01 -6.66 -2.77
CA GLN A 205 0.66 -5.79 -1.80
C GLN A 205 1.25 -4.52 -2.44
N GLU A 206 1.89 -4.62 -3.61
CA GLU A 206 2.43 -3.45 -4.30
C GLU A 206 1.34 -2.57 -4.89
N LEU A 207 0.28 -3.15 -5.47
CA LEU A 207 -0.89 -2.40 -5.95
C LEU A 207 -1.61 -1.67 -4.81
N ARG A 208 -1.84 -2.31 -3.66
CA ARG A 208 -2.40 -1.66 -2.48
C ARG A 208 -1.58 -0.45 -2.09
N LYS A 209 -0.26 -0.60 -1.95
CA LYS A 209 0.64 0.50 -1.57
C LYS A 209 0.69 1.61 -2.63
N LEU A 210 0.65 1.26 -3.91
CA LEU A 210 0.54 2.22 -5.01
C LEU A 210 -0.75 3.05 -4.88
N LEU A 211 -1.90 2.39 -4.73
CA LEU A 211 -3.20 3.05 -4.65
C LEU A 211 -3.43 3.81 -3.34
N MET A 212 -2.60 3.61 -2.32
CA MET A 212 -2.56 4.42 -1.11
C MET A 212 -1.73 5.71 -1.25
N ALA A 213 -0.97 5.89 -2.33
CA ALA A 213 -0.21 7.12 -2.56
C ALA A 213 -1.13 8.35 -2.58
N PRO A 214 -0.67 9.56 -2.20
CA PRO A 214 -1.50 10.76 -2.23
C PRO A 214 -2.19 10.97 -3.58
N ASP A 215 -1.42 10.87 -4.67
CA ASP A 215 -1.92 10.88 -6.05
C ASP A 215 -1.30 9.73 -6.86
N PRO A 216 -2.02 8.61 -7.04
CA PRO A 216 -1.54 7.48 -7.83
C PRO A 216 -1.75 7.68 -9.34
N VAL A 217 -2.51 8.68 -9.77
CA VAL A 217 -3.03 8.74 -11.14
C VAL A 217 -1.92 8.83 -12.19
N PRO A 218 -0.90 9.70 -12.05
CA PRO A 218 0.19 9.77 -13.03
C PRO A 218 0.93 8.43 -13.20
N ALA A 219 1.20 7.74 -12.08
CA ALA A 219 1.89 6.46 -12.10
C ALA A 219 1.03 5.35 -12.73
N VAL A 220 -0.27 5.29 -12.41
CA VAL A 220 -1.18 4.29 -13.00
C VAL A 220 -1.40 4.56 -14.49
N ARG A 221 -1.47 5.82 -14.93
CA ARG A 221 -1.50 6.14 -16.37
C ARG A 221 -0.23 5.66 -17.08
N LEU A 222 0.94 5.87 -16.48
CA LEU A 222 2.20 5.35 -17.04
C LEU A 222 2.24 3.80 -17.05
N MET A 223 1.64 3.14 -16.06
CA MET A 223 1.45 1.67 -16.10
C MET A 223 0.58 1.25 -17.30
N ARG A 224 -0.48 1.99 -17.60
CA ARG A 224 -1.31 1.75 -18.80
C ARG A 224 -0.50 1.94 -20.07
N ASP A 225 0.20 3.07 -20.20
CA ASP A 225 0.98 3.40 -21.39
C ASP A 225 2.10 2.36 -21.66
N THR A 226 2.65 1.75 -20.62
CA THR A 226 3.67 0.69 -20.71
C THR A 226 3.10 -0.72 -20.88
N GLY A 227 1.77 -0.90 -20.76
CA GLY A 227 1.10 -2.21 -20.76
C GLY A 227 1.32 -3.03 -19.48
N VAL A 228 1.89 -2.41 -18.44
CA VAL A 228 2.08 -3.05 -17.13
C VAL A 228 0.75 -3.16 -16.39
N LEU A 229 -0.16 -2.18 -16.56
CA LEU A 229 -1.48 -2.22 -15.92
C LEU A 229 -2.27 -3.45 -16.37
N ASP A 230 -2.33 -3.72 -17.68
CA ASP A 230 -3.09 -4.84 -18.25
C ASP A 230 -2.57 -6.20 -17.78
N LYS A 231 -1.28 -6.30 -17.42
CA LYS A 231 -0.68 -7.51 -16.86
C LYS A 231 -1.15 -7.84 -15.45
N VAL A 232 -1.38 -6.82 -14.63
CA VAL A 232 -1.73 -7.02 -13.21
C VAL A 232 -3.22 -6.84 -12.93
N LEU A 233 -3.90 -6.04 -13.76
CA LEU A 233 -5.33 -5.75 -13.71
C LEU A 233 -5.87 -5.68 -15.15
N PRO A 234 -6.23 -6.83 -15.75
CA PRO A 234 -6.84 -6.85 -17.07
C PRO A 234 -8.07 -5.95 -17.15
N ASP A 235 -8.25 -5.30 -18.30
CA ASP A 235 -9.37 -4.39 -18.62
C ASP A 235 -9.49 -3.15 -17.70
N ALA A 236 -8.46 -2.85 -16.90
CA ALA A 236 -8.49 -1.70 -16.00
C ALA A 236 -8.35 -0.35 -16.73
N THR A 237 -9.05 0.67 -16.23
CA THR A 237 -9.02 2.03 -16.79
C THR A 237 -8.77 3.08 -15.69
N PRO A 238 -7.74 3.94 -15.82
CA PRO A 238 -7.45 5.00 -14.84
C PRO A 238 -8.45 6.16 -14.85
N ASP A 239 -9.33 6.24 -15.84
CA ASP A 239 -10.11 7.45 -16.13
C ASP A 239 -11.09 7.82 -15.00
N ARG A 240 -11.59 6.82 -14.25
CA ARG A 240 -12.46 7.05 -13.09
C ARG A 240 -11.72 7.43 -11.81
N LEU A 241 -10.39 7.32 -11.77
CA LEU A 241 -9.63 7.72 -10.58
C LEU A 241 -9.77 9.21 -10.27
N PHE A 242 -9.94 10.05 -11.29
CA PHE A 242 -10.11 11.49 -11.13
C PHE A 242 -11.44 11.89 -10.46
N ALA A 243 -12.42 10.99 -10.42
CA ALA A 243 -13.68 11.22 -9.71
C ALA A 243 -13.53 11.12 -8.17
N LEU A 244 -12.42 10.54 -7.69
CA LEU A 244 -12.19 10.33 -6.27
C LEU A 244 -11.42 11.51 -5.64
N PRO A 245 -11.73 11.86 -4.38
CA PRO A 245 -11.01 12.88 -3.67
C PRO A 245 -9.59 12.42 -3.30
N SER A 246 -8.78 13.35 -2.82
CA SER A 246 -7.48 13.05 -2.21
C SER A 246 -7.49 13.54 -0.75
N PRO A 247 -7.28 12.64 0.25
CA PRO A 247 -7.11 11.18 0.13
C PRO A 247 -8.43 10.46 -0.20
N ALA A 248 -8.34 9.23 -0.73
CA ALA A 248 -9.47 8.32 -0.89
C ALA A 248 -9.09 6.89 -0.47
N PRO A 249 -10.05 6.06 -0.03
CA PRO A 249 -9.78 4.65 0.27
C PRO A 249 -9.20 3.93 -0.94
N TRP A 250 -8.12 3.18 -0.72
CA TRP A 250 -7.42 2.46 -1.80
C TRP A 250 -8.33 1.43 -2.50
N LEU A 251 -9.30 0.85 -1.78
CA LEU A 251 -10.30 -0.05 -2.34
C LEU A 251 -11.26 0.64 -3.30
N ALA A 252 -11.65 1.89 -3.02
CA ALA A 252 -12.44 2.67 -3.95
C ALA A 252 -11.65 3.01 -5.21
N ARG A 253 -10.35 3.31 -5.07
CA ARG A 253 -9.45 3.49 -6.21
C ARG A 253 -9.29 2.20 -7.02
N LEU A 254 -9.25 1.04 -6.36
CA LEU A 254 -9.23 -0.26 -7.05
C LEU A 254 -10.53 -0.51 -7.83
N ALA A 255 -11.69 -0.27 -7.22
CA ALA A 255 -12.99 -0.42 -7.87
C ALA A 255 -13.21 0.60 -9.02
N ALA A 256 -12.58 1.78 -8.93
CA ALA A 256 -12.55 2.75 -10.01
C ALA A 256 -11.71 2.27 -11.20
N LEU A 257 -10.65 1.50 -10.94
CA LEU A 257 -9.81 0.90 -11.99
C LEU A 257 -10.49 -0.26 -12.70
N SER A 258 -11.12 -1.16 -11.95
CA SER A 258 -11.77 -2.34 -12.49
C SER A 258 -13.04 -2.65 -11.71
N GLN A 259 -14.13 -2.91 -12.44
CA GLN A 259 -15.41 -3.33 -11.87
C GLN A 259 -15.53 -4.87 -11.80
N ALA A 260 -14.43 -5.61 -11.96
CA ALA A 260 -14.39 -7.04 -11.67
C ALA A 260 -14.15 -7.28 -10.18
N ASP A 261 -14.59 -8.42 -9.63
CA ASP A 261 -14.17 -8.82 -8.28
C ASP A 261 -12.71 -9.31 -8.30
N LEU A 262 -11.82 -8.53 -7.68
CA LEU A 262 -10.38 -8.76 -7.63
C LEU A 262 -9.92 -9.45 -6.34
N SER A 263 -10.85 -9.91 -5.50
CA SER A 263 -10.58 -10.53 -4.21
C SER A 263 -9.54 -11.65 -4.30
N ASP A 264 -9.73 -12.60 -5.21
CA ASP A 264 -8.83 -13.75 -5.41
C ASP A 264 -7.59 -13.40 -6.24
N ALA A 265 -7.74 -12.49 -7.21
CA ALA A 265 -6.65 -12.06 -8.09
C ALA A 265 -5.54 -11.34 -7.31
N LEU A 266 -5.91 -10.58 -6.27
CA LEU A 266 -4.99 -9.80 -5.44
C LEU A 266 -4.81 -10.35 -4.02
N ARG A 267 -5.47 -11.49 -3.70
CA ARG A 267 -5.40 -12.15 -2.39
C ARG A 267 -5.77 -11.19 -1.25
N LEU A 268 -6.91 -10.52 -1.42
CA LEU A 268 -7.42 -9.56 -0.46
C LEU A 268 -7.74 -10.23 0.87
N SER A 269 -7.58 -9.48 1.97
CA SER A 269 -8.07 -9.94 3.27
C SER A 269 -9.59 -10.14 3.24
N ARG A 270 -10.17 -10.93 4.15
CA ARG A 270 -11.64 -11.14 4.18
C ARG A 270 -12.41 -9.82 4.28
N HIS A 271 -11.89 -8.88 5.05
CA HIS A 271 -12.47 -7.54 5.21
C HIS A 271 -12.37 -6.74 3.91
N ASP A 272 -11.17 -6.64 3.33
CA ASP A 272 -10.95 -5.92 2.08
C ASP A 272 -11.77 -6.53 0.92
N ALA A 273 -11.88 -7.86 0.85
CA ALA A 273 -12.64 -8.58 -0.16
C ALA A 273 -14.15 -8.30 -0.08
N ARG A 274 -14.69 -8.21 1.14
CA ARG A 274 -16.10 -7.86 1.37
C ARG A 274 -16.37 -6.43 0.90
N ASP A 275 -15.53 -5.50 1.33
CA ASP A 275 -15.71 -4.08 1.04
C ASP A 275 -15.49 -3.79 -0.46
N HIS A 276 -14.52 -4.47 -1.09
CA HIS A 276 -14.32 -4.44 -2.54
C HIS A 276 -15.53 -4.96 -3.32
N ARG A 277 -16.09 -6.11 -2.92
CA ARG A 277 -17.30 -6.66 -3.56
C ARG A 277 -18.49 -5.74 -3.43
N ALA A 278 -18.67 -5.11 -2.28
CA ALA A 278 -19.75 -4.15 -2.07
C ALA A 278 -19.59 -2.91 -2.99
N LEU A 279 -18.37 -2.37 -3.11
CA LEU A 279 -18.06 -1.29 -4.07
C LEU A 279 -18.36 -1.68 -5.51
N VAL A 280 -17.82 -2.82 -5.97
CA VAL A 280 -18.01 -3.29 -7.33
C VAL A 280 -19.49 -3.54 -7.63
N THR A 281 -20.23 -4.13 -6.68
CA THR A 281 -21.68 -4.35 -6.82
C THR A 281 -22.42 -3.02 -6.93
N ALA A 282 -22.07 -2.02 -6.10
CA ALA A 282 -22.68 -0.70 -6.14
C ALA A 282 -22.49 -0.02 -7.50
N LEU A 283 -21.32 -0.17 -8.11
CA LEU A 283 -21.01 0.39 -9.43
C LEU A 283 -21.72 -0.37 -10.55
N ALA A 284 -21.68 -1.70 -10.52
CA ALA A 284 -22.26 -2.53 -11.56
C ALA A 284 -23.80 -2.45 -11.59
N GLN A 285 -24.43 -2.31 -10.42
CA GLN A 285 -25.89 -2.20 -10.28
C GLN A 285 -26.38 -0.75 -10.15
N ASP A 286 -25.47 0.23 -10.28
CA ASP A 286 -25.78 1.66 -10.26
C ASP A 286 -26.62 2.09 -9.04
N TRP A 287 -26.26 1.57 -7.86
CA TRP A 287 -27.02 1.69 -6.61
C TRP A 287 -27.49 3.13 -6.32
N SER A 288 -28.70 3.26 -5.77
CA SER A 288 -29.19 4.53 -5.24
C SER A 288 -28.33 5.02 -4.07
N PHE A 289 -28.35 6.33 -3.80
CA PHE A 289 -27.63 6.89 -2.64
C PHE A 289 -28.12 6.31 -1.31
N ASN A 290 -29.41 6.00 -1.18
CA ASN A 290 -29.95 5.31 -0.01
C ASN A 290 -29.29 3.93 0.15
N ARG A 291 -29.20 3.15 -0.92
CA ARG A 291 -28.60 1.80 -0.88
C ARG A 291 -27.11 1.85 -0.54
N ILE A 292 -26.38 2.82 -1.10
CA ILE A 292 -24.98 3.09 -0.74
C ILE A 292 -24.86 3.47 0.74
N ALA A 293 -25.67 4.41 1.23
CA ALA A 293 -25.63 4.88 2.61
C ALA A 293 -25.99 3.79 3.63
N TYR A 294 -26.84 2.84 3.22
CA TYR A 294 -27.26 1.71 4.06
C TYR A 294 -26.17 0.62 4.15
N HIS A 295 -25.53 0.25 3.03
CA HIS A 295 -24.58 -0.87 2.99
C HIS A 295 -23.11 -0.49 3.18
N LEU A 296 -22.73 0.77 2.90
CA LEU A 296 -21.36 1.26 3.01
C LEU A 296 -21.29 2.38 4.06
N HIS A 297 -20.12 2.54 4.68
CA HIS A 297 -19.93 3.53 5.74
C HIS A 297 -18.65 4.35 5.55
N GLY A 298 -18.62 5.53 6.18
CA GLY A 298 -17.47 6.44 6.18
C GLY A 298 -16.99 6.83 4.78
N ASP A 299 -15.67 6.93 4.63
CA ASP A 299 -15.02 7.33 3.39
C ASP A 299 -15.32 6.38 2.21
N LEU A 300 -15.61 5.10 2.50
CA LEU A 300 -15.94 4.12 1.47
C LEU A 300 -17.30 4.43 0.82
N ALA A 301 -18.27 4.85 1.62
CA ALA A 301 -19.61 5.20 1.14
C ALA A 301 -19.57 6.48 0.28
N LEU A 302 -18.84 7.50 0.76
CA LEU A 302 -18.61 8.73 -0.01
C LEU A 302 -17.94 8.43 -1.36
N ALA A 303 -16.89 7.61 -1.35
CA ALA A 303 -16.20 7.25 -2.58
C ALA A 303 -17.09 6.46 -3.55
N ALA A 304 -17.91 5.54 -3.05
CA ALA A 304 -18.90 4.83 -3.87
C ALA A 304 -19.92 5.79 -4.49
N ALA A 305 -20.44 6.73 -3.69
CA ALA A 305 -21.40 7.73 -4.16
C ALA A 305 -20.81 8.59 -5.30
N LEU A 306 -19.57 9.07 -5.15
CA LEU A 306 -18.87 9.84 -6.19
C LEU A 306 -18.64 9.03 -7.47
N LEU A 307 -18.24 7.77 -7.33
CA LEU A 307 -18.05 6.90 -8.49
C LEU A 307 -19.36 6.60 -9.20
N VAL A 308 -20.45 6.34 -8.48
CA VAL A 308 -21.79 6.14 -9.07
C VAL A 308 -22.36 7.42 -9.69
N GLN A 309 -22.08 8.60 -9.12
CA GLN A 309 -22.51 9.90 -9.65
C GLN A 309 -21.94 10.18 -11.06
N THR A 310 -20.77 9.61 -11.36
CA THR A 310 -20.16 9.69 -12.70
C THR A 310 -20.55 8.52 -13.61
N GLY A 311 -21.53 7.72 -13.18
CA GLY A 311 -22.04 6.54 -13.88
C GLY A 311 -23.11 6.85 -14.94
N PRO A 312 -23.72 5.81 -15.53
CA PRO A 312 -24.65 5.92 -16.66
C PRO A 312 -25.88 6.79 -16.39
N SER A 313 -26.31 6.85 -15.12
CA SER A 313 -27.46 7.66 -14.70
C SER A 313 -27.19 9.17 -14.62
N GLY A 314 -25.95 9.61 -14.89
CA GLY A 314 -25.56 11.01 -14.85
C GLY A 314 -25.38 11.57 -13.43
N PRO A 315 -25.07 12.87 -13.31
CA PRO A 315 -24.84 13.50 -12.02
C PRO A 315 -26.11 13.47 -11.17
N ARG A 316 -25.98 12.87 -9.98
CA ARG A 316 -27.03 12.76 -8.95
C ARG A 316 -26.68 13.66 -7.76
N ASP A 317 -27.67 14.35 -7.21
CA ASP A 317 -27.55 15.12 -5.96
C ASP A 317 -28.33 14.42 -4.82
N GLY A 318 -28.12 14.83 -3.56
CA GLY A 318 -28.83 14.27 -2.40
C GLY A 318 -28.08 13.17 -1.64
N TRP A 319 -26.77 12.99 -1.88
CA TRP A 319 -25.94 12.07 -1.07
C TRP A 319 -25.98 12.44 0.42
N ALA A 320 -25.90 13.73 0.76
CA ALA A 320 -25.94 14.20 2.15
C ALA A 320 -27.25 13.83 2.85
N ASP A 321 -28.38 13.97 2.16
CA ASP A 321 -29.70 13.63 2.69
C ASP A 321 -29.85 12.12 2.88
N ALA A 322 -29.42 11.32 1.89
CA ALA A 322 -29.41 9.87 1.99
C ALA A 322 -28.54 9.37 3.16
N GLN A 323 -27.35 9.98 3.34
CA GLN A 323 -26.46 9.66 4.44
C GLN A 323 -27.07 10.00 5.80
N ALA A 324 -27.72 11.17 5.92
CA ALA A 324 -28.38 11.59 7.17
C ALA A 324 -29.63 10.75 7.47
N ALA A 325 -30.31 10.24 6.44
CA ALA A 325 -31.50 9.44 6.57
C ALA A 325 -31.22 7.95 6.85
N ALA A 326 -30.03 7.44 6.49
CA ALA A 326 -29.71 6.02 6.64
C ALA A 326 -29.86 5.54 8.09
N ARG A 327 -30.65 4.48 8.26
CA ARG A 327 -30.92 3.86 9.56
C ARG A 327 -31.18 2.36 9.42
N PRO A 328 -30.86 1.55 10.46
CA PRO A 328 -31.03 0.11 10.40
C PRO A 328 -32.47 -0.29 10.08
N LEU A 329 -32.65 -1.45 9.45
CA LEU A 329 -33.97 -2.04 9.25
C LEU A 329 -34.66 -2.22 10.63
N PRO A 330 -35.89 -1.69 10.84
CA PRO A 330 -36.55 -1.71 12.14
C PRO A 330 -37.26 -3.03 12.43
N ILE A 331 -36.95 -4.09 11.67
CA ILE A 331 -37.48 -5.45 11.84
C ILE A 331 -36.34 -6.46 11.80
N SER A 332 -36.58 -7.63 12.37
CA SER A 332 -35.62 -8.71 12.51
C SER A 332 -36.25 -10.05 12.15
N ALA A 333 -35.45 -11.12 12.14
CA ALA A 333 -35.95 -12.47 11.94
C ALA A 333 -37.01 -12.89 12.98
N ALA A 334 -36.95 -12.35 14.20
CA ALA A 334 -37.89 -12.70 15.27
C ALA A 334 -39.30 -12.18 14.98
N ASP A 335 -39.43 -11.09 14.24
CA ASP A 335 -40.72 -10.48 13.87
C ASP A 335 -41.45 -11.26 12.77
N LEU A 336 -40.75 -12.17 12.09
CA LEU A 336 -41.26 -12.99 10.99
C LEU A 336 -41.38 -14.48 11.36
N GLN A 337 -40.90 -14.86 12.54
CA GLN A 337 -41.00 -16.23 13.04
C GLN A 337 -42.25 -16.40 13.90
N PRO A 338 -42.93 -17.56 13.82
CA PRO A 338 -42.56 -18.77 13.09
C PRO A 338 -43.04 -18.81 11.63
N ASP A 339 -43.71 -17.76 11.15
CA ASP A 339 -44.43 -17.72 9.87
C ASP A 339 -43.50 -17.95 8.67
N LEU A 340 -42.29 -17.41 8.71
CA LEU A 340 -41.22 -17.70 7.75
C LEU A 340 -40.02 -18.37 8.40
N GLN A 341 -39.43 -19.34 7.70
CA GLN A 341 -38.24 -20.06 8.13
C GLN A 341 -37.29 -20.34 6.95
N GLY A 342 -36.02 -20.63 7.25
CA GLY A 342 -35.03 -21.03 6.26
C GLY A 342 -34.86 -20.01 5.12
N ALA A 343 -34.92 -20.49 3.87
CA ALA A 343 -34.73 -19.64 2.69
C ALA A 343 -35.84 -18.58 2.52
N ALA A 344 -37.09 -18.93 2.84
CA ALA A 344 -38.23 -18.01 2.75
C ALA A 344 -38.08 -16.81 3.70
N LEU A 345 -37.57 -17.04 4.91
CA LEU A 345 -37.24 -15.98 5.87
C LEU A 345 -36.15 -15.04 5.32
N GLY A 346 -35.11 -15.60 4.70
CA GLY A 346 -34.05 -14.82 4.06
C GLY A 346 -34.57 -13.96 2.91
N HIS A 347 -35.43 -14.52 2.05
CA HIS A 347 -36.07 -13.79 0.96
C HIS A 347 -36.97 -12.67 1.49
N GLY A 348 -37.83 -12.96 2.47
CA GLY A 348 -38.71 -11.97 3.10
C GLY A 348 -37.95 -10.79 3.71
N LEU A 349 -36.91 -11.08 4.50
CA LEU A 349 -36.05 -10.03 5.07
C LEU A 349 -35.38 -9.19 3.99
N LYS A 350 -34.93 -9.81 2.90
CA LYS A 350 -34.30 -9.07 1.80
C LYS A 350 -35.29 -8.16 1.08
N ALA A 351 -36.52 -8.62 0.84
CA ALA A 351 -37.57 -7.82 0.22
C ALA A 351 -37.96 -6.61 1.09
N ALA A 352 -38.10 -6.81 2.41
CA ALA A 352 -38.35 -5.71 3.34
C ALA A 352 -37.17 -4.73 3.41
N GLU A 353 -35.93 -5.21 3.41
CA GLU A 353 -34.74 -4.37 3.34
C GLU A 353 -34.73 -3.51 2.06
N ASP A 354 -35.01 -4.11 0.90
CA ASP A 354 -35.06 -3.38 -0.35
C ASP A 354 -36.17 -2.31 -0.33
N ALA A 355 -37.37 -2.65 0.14
CA ALA A 355 -38.47 -1.68 0.27
C ALA A 355 -38.14 -0.55 1.25
N TRP A 356 -37.47 -0.87 2.37
CA TRP A 356 -37.01 0.11 3.35
C TRP A 356 -36.04 1.13 2.75
N ILE A 357 -35.05 0.64 1.98
CA ILE A 357 -34.06 1.47 1.30
C ILE A 357 -34.69 2.35 0.22
N GLU A 358 -35.53 1.78 -0.65
CA GLU A 358 -36.15 2.52 -1.76
C GLU A 358 -37.14 3.57 -1.26
N ALA A 359 -37.81 3.33 -0.13
CA ALA A 359 -38.70 4.30 0.51
C ALA A 359 -37.95 5.41 1.30
N GLY A 360 -36.62 5.50 1.20
CA GLY A 360 -35.83 6.49 1.94
C GLY A 360 -35.90 6.29 3.45
N PHE A 361 -36.01 5.04 3.88
CA PHE A 361 -36.04 4.63 5.28
C PHE A 361 -37.22 5.24 6.05
N ALA A 362 -38.41 5.27 5.44
CA ALA A 362 -39.62 5.87 6.02
C ALA A 362 -40.77 4.89 6.31
N LEU A 363 -40.68 3.63 5.83
CA LEU A 363 -41.74 2.64 6.06
C LEU A 363 -41.80 2.19 7.53
N PRO A 364 -42.99 2.15 8.16
CA PRO A 364 -43.12 1.67 9.52
C PRO A 364 -42.93 0.14 9.58
N ALA A 365 -42.50 -0.37 10.74
CA ALA A 365 -42.22 -1.80 10.94
C ALA A 365 -43.37 -2.74 10.52
N PRO A 366 -44.66 -2.48 10.81
CA PRO A 366 -45.76 -3.33 10.35
C PRO A 366 -45.82 -3.49 8.82
N ALA A 367 -45.61 -2.40 8.07
CA ALA A 367 -45.62 -2.46 6.61
C ALA A 367 -44.44 -3.29 6.07
N LEU A 368 -43.29 -3.24 6.74
CA LEU A 368 -42.12 -4.04 6.37
C LEU A 368 -42.33 -5.53 6.68
N ILE A 369 -43.01 -5.86 7.77
CA ILE A 369 -43.41 -7.23 8.10
C ILE A 369 -44.34 -7.77 7.01
N ASP A 370 -45.38 -7.02 6.64
CA ASP A 370 -46.31 -7.44 5.58
C ASP A 370 -45.60 -7.71 4.24
N ILE A 371 -44.68 -6.82 3.85
CA ILE A 371 -43.85 -7.00 2.65
C ILE A 371 -42.99 -8.25 2.75
N ALA A 372 -42.36 -8.49 3.90
CA ALA A 372 -41.51 -9.66 4.11
C ALA A 372 -42.30 -10.97 4.03
N LEU A 373 -43.46 -11.05 4.67
CA LEU A 373 -44.34 -12.22 4.67
C LEU A 373 -44.80 -12.55 3.24
N LEU A 374 -45.31 -11.55 2.51
CA LEU A 374 -45.76 -11.72 1.13
C LEU A 374 -44.64 -12.21 0.20
N ALA A 375 -43.43 -11.64 0.32
CA ALA A 375 -42.30 -12.07 -0.50
C ALA A 375 -41.82 -13.49 -0.14
N GLY A 376 -41.78 -13.82 1.15
CA GLY A 376 -41.35 -15.13 1.65
C GLY A 376 -42.28 -16.28 1.21
N GLU A 377 -43.58 -16.03 1.08
CA GLU A 377 -44.55 -17.03 0.57
C GLU A 377 -44.38 -17.34 -0.93
N THR A 378 -43.78 -16.41 -1.68
CA THR A 378 -43.53 -16.54 -3.12
C THR A 378 -42.15 -17.10 -3.47
N ALA A 379 -41.32 -17.37 -2.45
CA ALA A 379 -39.95 -17.89 -2.55
C ALA A 379 -39.91 -19.42 -2.71
#